data_AF-A0A8I1P054-F1
#
_entry.id   AF-A0A8I1P054-F1
#
_cell.length_a   1.000
_cell.length_b   1.000
_cell.length_c   1.000
_cell.angle_alpha   90.00
_cell.angle_beta   90.00
_cell.angle_gamma   90.00
#
_symmetry.space_group_name_H-M   'P 1'
#
loop_
_entity.id
_entity.type
_entity.pdbx_description
1 polymer ?
#
loop_
_entity_poly.entity_id
_entity_poly.type
_entity_poly.pdbx_seq_one_letter_code
_entity_poly.pdbx_strand_id
1 'polypeptide(L)'
;EHVALKKRLEADFLTIPEVNRRICEELAGLSVRYPSADATHDIVGRRFPNLALKNDRHGTDSVFSLLRSQKFALIDLTGRSSLPAVDDGLPVVAASLQMPASGSYRGIASALVRPDGHVAWVGELPLDRYLPQAEVAEWVPSAASRPLRATASA
;
A
#
# COMPACT_ATOMS: atom_id res chain seq x y z
N GLU A 1 -14.57 -10.39 40.63
CA GLU A 1 -13.39 -11.18 40.19
C GLU A 1 -12.84 -10.75 38.83
N HIS A 2 -13.67 -10.50 37.80
CA HIS A 2 -13.18 -10.15 36.45
C HIS A 2 -12.33 -8.87 36.36
N VAL A 3 -12.54 -7.90 37.24
CA VAL A 3 -11.77 -6.63 37.27
C VAL A 3 -10.30 -6.84 37.68
N ALA A 4 -10.03 -7.82 38.55
CA ALA A 4 -8.67 -8.10 39.01
C ALA A 4 -7.84 -8.78 37.91
N LEU A 5 -8.44 -9.72 37.18
CA LEU A 5 -7.80 -10.40 36.06
C LEU A 5 -7.49 -9.43 34.91
N LYS A 6 -8.43 -8.56 34.55
CA LYS A 6 -8.22 -7.51 33.54
C LYS A 6 -7.00 -6.64 33.87
N LYS A 7 -6.95 -6.09 35.10
CA LYS A 7 -5.83 -5.24 35.53
C LYS A 7 -4.48 -5.95 35.52
N ARG A 8 -4.46 -7.24 35.87
CA ARG A 8 -3.25 -8.08 35.84
C ARG A 8 -2.76 -8.30 34.40
N LEU A 9 -3.67 -8.64 33.48
CA LEU A 9 -3.38 -8.77 32.06
C LEU A 9 -2.88 -7.45 31.44
N GLU A 10 -3.49 -6.32 31.80
CA GLU A 10 -3.04 -5.00 31.34
C GLU A 10 -1.61 -4.70 31.81
N ALA A 11 -1.30 -4.93 33.08
CA ALA A 11 0.03 -4.65 33.62
C ALA A 11 1.12 -5.59 33.10
N ASP A 12 0.80 -6.89 32.96
CA ASP A 12 1.81 -7.91 32.63
C ASP A 12 2.00 -8.07 31.11
N PHE A 13 0.94 -7.90 30.29
CA PHE A 13 1.00 -8.15 28.84
C PHE A 13 0.99 -6.89 27.96
N LEU A 14 0.23 -5.84 28.30
CA LEU A 14 0.20 -4.62 27.46
C LEU A 14 1.47 -3.77 27.61
N THR A 15 2.30 -4.06 28.60
CA THR A 15 3.64 -3.47 28.76
C THR A 15 4.66 -4.09 27.79
N ILE A 16 4.38 -5.26 27.21
CA ILE A 16 5.23 -5.90 26.20
C ILE A 16 4.94 -5.25 24.83
N PRO A 17 5.93 -4.57 24.21
CA PRO A 17 5.68 -3.80 22.99
C PRO A 17 5.13 -4.63 21.82
N GLU A 18 5.63 -5.84 21.57
CA GLU A 18 5.11 -6.67 20.48
C GLU A 18 3.65 -7.10 20.70
N VAL A 19 3.28 -7.46 21.94
CA VAL A 19 1.91 -7.88 22.28
C VAL A 19 0.95 -6.72 22.12
N ASN A 20 1.31 -5.57 22.67
CA ASN A 20 0.52 -4.35 22.55
C ASN A 20 0.33 -3.96 21.08
N ARG A 21 1.41 -3.93 20.30
CA ARG A 21 1.37 -3.63 18.86
C ARG A 21 0.42 -4.57 18.12
N ARG A 22 0.52 -5.88 18.34
CA ARG A 22 -0.34 -6.86 17.67
C ARG A 22 -1.82 -6.65 18.00
N ILE A 23 -2.15 -6.45 19.27
CA ILE A 23 -3.54 -6.20 19.69
C ILE A 23 -4.06 -4.90 19.07
N CYS A 24 -3.25 -3.83 19.05
CA CYS A 24 -3.61 -2.58 18.39
C CYS A 24 -3.81 -2.75 16.89
N GLU A 25 -2.96 -3.51 16.20
CA GLU A 25 -3.10 -3.79 14.76
C GLU A 25 -4.36 -4.62 14.45
N GLU A 26 -4.71 -5.58 15.31
CA GLU A 26 -5.95 -6.36 15.22
C GLU A 26 -7.18 -5.48 15.44
N LEU A 27 -7.23 -4.72 16.53
CA LEU A 27 -8.37 -3.85 16.86
C LEU A 27 -8.55 -2.69 15.87
N ALA A 28 -7.48 -2.13 15.34
CA ALA A 28 -7.52 -1.07 14.33
C ALA A 28 -7.79 -1.59 12.91
N GLY A 29 -7.89 -2.92 12.72
CA GLY A 29 -8.05 -3.52 11.40
C GLY A 29 -6.83 -3.38 10.47
N LEU A 30 -5.67 -3.00 11.01
CA LEU A 30 -4.42 -2.85 10.25
C LEU A 30 -3.77 -4.20 9.91
N SER A 31 -4.14 -5.25 10.65
CA SER A 31 -3.70 -6.63 10.41
C SER A 31 -4.42 -7.31 9.24
N VAL A 32 -5.45 -6.67 8.66
CA VAL A 32 -6.18 -7.22 7.50
C VAL A 32 -5.23 -7.38 6.32
N ARG A 33 -5.24 -8.58 5.72
CA ARG A 33 -4.50 -8.91 4.51
C ARG A 33 -5.48 -9.39 3.45
N TYR A 34 -5.47 -8.74 2.29
CA TYR A 34 -6.19 -9.26 1.13
C TYR A 34 -5.38 -10.38 0.47
N PRO A 35 -5.98 -11.56 0.23
CA PRO A 35 -5.30 -12.63 -0.49
C PRO A 35 -5.06 -12.21 -1.94
N SER A 36 -3.89 -12.57 -2.45
CA SER A 36 -3.54 -12.47 -3.87
C SER A 36 -2.93 -13.81 -4.26
N ALA A 37 -3.44 -14.41 -5.34
CA ALA A 37 -3.07 -15.76 -5.76
C ALA A 37 -1.60 -15.86 -6.15
N ASP A 38 -1.03 -14.78 -6.67
CA ASP A 38 0.34 -14.70 -7.17
C ASP A 38 1.27 -13.91 -6.24
N ALA A 39 0.94 -13.82 -4.94
CA ALA A 39 1.70 -13.03 -3.98
C ALA A 39 3.11 -13.59 -3.73
N THR A 40 4.11 -13.01 -4.39
CA THR A 40 5.53 -13.38 -4.23
C THR A 40 6.14 -12.92 -2.89
N HIS A 41 5.54 -11.94 -2.20
CA HIS A 41 6.06 -11.39 -0.94
C HIS A 41 4.99 -11.26 0.15
N ASP A 42 5.40 -11.43 1.41
CA ASP A 42 4.47 -11.50 2.56
C ASP A 42 3.79 -10.16 2.93
N ILE A 43 4.20 -9.06 2.30
CA ILE A 43 3.61 -7.73 2.48
C ILE A 43 2.51 -7.44 1.45
N VAL A 44 2.43 -8.24 0.38
CA VAL A 44 1.37 -8.12 -0.61
C VAL A 44 0.03 -8.40 0.06
N GLY A 45 -0.93 -7.52 -0.21
CA GLY A 45 -2.25 -7.53 0.39
C GLY A 45 -2.34 -6.85 1.75
N ARG A 46 -1.22 -6.47 2.39
CA ARG A 46 -1.23 -5.75 3.68
C ARG A 46 -1.36 -4.25 3.47
N ARG A 47 -1.76 -3.54 4.53
CA ARG A 47 -1.79 -2.07 4.55
C ARG A 47 -0.39 -1.49 4.37
N PHE A 48 -0.24 -0.54 3.45
CA PHE A 48 1.01 0.21 3.30
C PHE A 48 1.11 1.30 4.37
N PRO A 49 2.27 1.48 5.04
CA PRO A 49 2.45 2.51 6.06
C PRO A 49 2.40 3.92 5.46
N ASN A 50 1.97 4.90 6.25
CA ASN A 50 1.99 6.29 5.82
C ASN A 50 3.42 6.86 5.89
N LEU A 51 4.20 6.66 4.82
CA LEU A 51 5.57 7.15 4.71
C LEU A 51 5.62 8.51 4.01
N ALA A 52 6.64 9.29 4.31
CA ALA A 52 6.87 10.59 3.69
C ALA A 52 7.36 10.44 2.25
N LEU A 53 6.88 11.32 1.36
CA LEU A 53 7.24 11.38 -0.04
C LEU A 53 8.26 12.49 -0.29
N LYS A 54 9.17 12.26 -1.23
CA LYS A 54 10.16 13.24 -1.66
C LYS A 54 9.53 14.22 -2.64
N ASN A 55 9.27 15.46 -2.20
CA ASN A 55 8.82 16.61 -3.02
C ASN A 55 8.14 16.15 -4.32
N ASP A 56 6.99 15.50 -4.15
CA ASP A 56 6.36 14.86 -5.29
C ASP A 56 5.87 15.94 -6.28
N ARG A 57 5.67 15.54 -7.53
CA ARG A 57 5.11 16.45 -8.56
C ARG A 57 3.65 16.83 -8.27
N HIS A 58 3.03 16.24 -7.26
CA HIS A 58 1.62 16.38 -6.91
C HIS A 58 1.39 17.32 -5.71
N GLY A 59 2.45 17.88 -5.12
CA GLY A 59 2.38 18.76 -3.96
C GLY A 59 1.99 18.06 -2.65
N THR A 60 2.15 16.74 -2.55
CA THR A 60 1.86 15.96 -1.34
C THR A 60 3.12 15.46 -0.65
N ASP A 61 3.04 15.34 0.67
CA ASP A 61 4.15 15.04 1.57
C ASP A 61 4.18 13.58 2.03
N SER A 62 3.14 12.80 1.73
CA SER A 62 2.94 11.48 2.30
C SER A 62 2.06 10.59 1.43
N VAL A 63 2.25 9.27 1.56
CA VAL A 63 1.53 8.28 0.76
C VAL A 63 0.02 8.37 0.95
N PHE A 64 -0.48 8.60 2.16
CA PHE A 64 -1.93 8.71 2.38
C PHE A 64 -2.51 9.97 1.76
N SER A 65 -1.77 11.09 1.73
CA SER A 65 -2.17 12.29 1.02
C SER A 65 -2.26 12.03 -0.50
N LEU A 66 -1.29 11.32 -1.06
CA LEU A 66 -1.30 10.91 -2.48
C LEU A 66 -2.52 10.03 -2.82
N LEU A 67 -2.85 9.06 -1.97
CA LEU A 67 -3.98 8.14 -2.16
C LEU A 67 -5.36 8.81 -2.08
N ARG A 68 -5.47 10.04 -1.55
CA ARG A 68 -6.74 10.80 -1.57
C ARG A 68 -7.23 11.08 -2.98
N SER A 69 -6.33 11.06 -3.97
CA SER A 69 -6.68 11.18 -5.38
C SER A 69 -7.47 9.98 -5.94
N GLN A 70 -7.67 8.91 -5.15
CA GLN A 70 -8.34 7.67 -5.56
C GLN A 70 -7.66 6.96 -6.74
N LYS A 71 -6.36 7.23 -6.94
CA LYS A 71 -5.51 6.59 -7.94
C LYS A 71 -4.61 5.54 -7.27
N PHE A 72 -4.16 4.57 -8.06
CA PHE A 72 -3.10 3.67 -7.66
C PHE A 72 -1.79 4.44 -7.54
N ALA A 73 -0.99 4.14 -6.53
CA ALA A 73 0.31 4.76 -6.32
C ALA A 73 1.42 3.76 -6.62
N LEU A 74 2.24 4.08 -7.62
CA LEU A 74 3.48 3.37 -7.94
C LEU A 74 4.62 4.07 -7.18
N ILE A 75 5.11 3.42 -6.12
CA ILE A 75 6.04 4.01 -5.17
C ILE A 75 7.43 3.44 -5.37
N ASP A 76 8.40 4.31 -5.62
CA ASP A 76 9.82 3.98 -5.49
C ASP A 76 10.20 3.99 -4.00
N LEU A 77 10.56 2.82 -3.49
CA LEU A 77 10.96 2.60 -2.10
C LEU A 77 12.45 2.90 -1.87
N THR A 78 13.24 3.12 -2.93
CA THR A 78 14.67 3.38 -2.81
C THR A 78 15.00 4.85 -2.52
N GLY A 79 14.05 5.75 -2.72
CA GLY A 79 14.25 7.21 -2.58
C GLY A 79 15.04 7.83 -3.74
N ARG A 80 15.18 7.10 -4.85
CA ARG A 80 15.91 7.54 -6.05
C ARG A 80 14.96 8.33 -6.93
N SER A 81 15.38 9.53 -7.33
CA SER A 81 14.50 10.51 -7.96
C SER A 81 14.10 10.21 -9.42
N SER A 82 14.61 9.14 -10.04
CA SER A 82 14.23 8.74 -11.40
C SER A 82 12.88 7.99 -11.37
N LEU A 83 11.80 8.74 -11.56
CA LEU A 83 10.47 8.18 -11.76
C LEU A 83 10.16 8.09 -13.26
N PRO A 84 9.63 6.95 -13.73
CA PRO A 84 9.18 6.81 -15.10
C PRO A 84 7.97 7.72 -15.37
N ALA A 85 7.76 8.08 -16.64
CA ALA A 85 6.50 8.68 -17.07
C ALA A 85 5.40 7.60 -17.01
N VAL A 86 4.34 7.90 -16.26
CA VAL A 86 3.13 7.08 -16.23
C VAL A 86 2.15 7.66 -17.24
N ASP A 87 1.41 6.80 -17.93
CA ASP A 87 0.37 7.23 -18.87
C ASP A 87 -0.73 8.02 -18.14
N ASP A 88 -0.98 9.26 -18.58
CA ASP A 88 -2.00 10.14 -18.02
C ASP A 88 -3.43 9.58 -18.16
N GLY A 89 -3.65 8.63 -19.08
CA GLY A 89 -4.92 7.93 -19.26
C GLY A 89 -5.19 6.85 -18.20
N LEU A 90 -4.19 6.44 -17.42
CA LEU A 90 -4.35 5.47 -16.35
C LEU A 90 -4.58 6.16 -14.99
N PRO A 91 -5.44 5.63 -14.11
CA PRO A 91 -5.58 6.10 -12.73
C PRO A 91 -4.38 5.67 -11.87
N VAL A 92 -3.16 5.98 -12.30
CA VAL A 92 -1.90 5.63 -11.64
C VAL A 92 -1.06 6.90 -11.47
N VAL A 93 -0.42 7.05 -10.31
CA VAL A 93 0.51 8.14 -10.00
C VAL A 93 1.82 7.55 -9.51
N ALA A 94 2.95 8.12 -9.91
CA ALA A 94 4.27 7.68 -9.45
C ALA A 94 4.85 8.67 -8.44
N ALA A 95 5.41 8.14 -7.35
CA ALA A 95 6.09 8.93 -6.32
C ALA A 95 7.31 8.18 -5.77
N SER A 96 8.25 8.90 -5.16
CA SER A 96 9.42 8.32 -4.50
C SER A 96 9.40 8.70 -3.03
N LEU A 97 9.80 7.77 -2.17
CA LEU A 97 9.89 8.04 -0.73
C LEU A 97 10.97 9.07 -0.40
N GLN A 98 10.77 9.82 0.67
CA GLN A 98 11.77 10.76 1.18
C GLN A 98 13.03 10.03 1.68
N MET A 99 12.85 8.86 2.29
CA MET A 99 13.90 7.99 2.79
C MET A 99 13.67 6.56 2.30
N PRO A 100 14.74 5.76 2.08
CA PRO A 100 14.59 4.36 1.69
C PRO A 100 13.73 3.59 2.68
N ALA A 101 12.88 2.71 2.18
CA ALA A 101 12.04 1.86 3.02
C ALA A 101 12.89 0.92 3.90
N SER A 102 12.40 0.62 5.10
CA SER A 102 13.09 -0.20 6.10
C SER A 102 12.18 -1.30 6.66
N GLY A 103 12.71 -2.15 7.56
CA GLY A 103 11.95 -3.24 8.16
C GLY A 103 11.48 -4.27 7.14
N SER A 104 10.18 -4.58 7.15
CA SER A 104 9.55 -5.57 6.25
C SER A 104 9.61 -5.22 4.76
N TYR A 105 10.05 -4.01 4.42
CA TYR A 105 10.23 -3.54 3.04
C TYR A 105 11.70 -3.60 2.58
N ARG A 106 12.61 -4.11 3.41
CA ARG A 106 14.03 -4.21 3.07
C ARG A 106 14.24 -5.16 1.88
N GLY A 107 15.03 -4.73 0.91
CA GLY A 107 15.29 -5.48 -0.32
C GLY A 107 14.27 -5.23 -1.44
N ILE A 108 13.21 -4.47 -1.14
CA ILE A 108 12.19 -4.08 -2.11
C ILE A 108 12.52 -2.69 -2.62
N ALA A 109 12.50 -2.53 -3.93
CA ALA A 109 12.80 -1.27 -4.58
C ALA A 109 11.54 -0.54 -5.07
N SER A 110 10.47 -1.26 -5.37
CA SER A 110 9.22 -0.68 -5.87
C SER A 110 7.98 -1.37 -5.30
N ALA A 111 6.89 -0.62 -5.21
CA ALA A 111 5.60 -1.15 -4.80
C ALA A 111 4.45 -0.48 -5.56
N LEU A 112 3.41 -1.26 -5.85
CA LEU A 112 2.12 -0.75 -6.31
C LEU A 112 1.15 -0.77 -5.13
N VAL A 113 0.61 0.39 -4.79
CA VAL A 113 -0.35 0.58 -3.70
C VAL A 113 -1.71 0.94 -4.29
N ARG A 114 -2.74 0.23 -3.84
CA ARG A 114 -4.13 0.41 -4.24
C ARG A 114 -4.70 1.72 -3.67
N PRO A 115 -5.77 2.27 -4.27
CA PRO A 115 -6.47 3.45 -3.74
C PRO A 115 -6.97 3.28 -2.29
N ASP A 116 -7.22 2.03 -1.86
CA ASP A 116 -7.62 1.71 -0.50
C ASP A 116 -6.44 1.62 0.49
N GLY A 117 -5.20 1.79 0.03
CA GLY A 117 -3.98 1.77 0.82
C GLY A 117 -3.34 0.41 1.04
N HIS A 118 -3.79 -0.65 0.35
CA HIS A 118 -3.16 -1.97 0.41
C HIS A 118 -2.13 -2.18 -0.70
N VAL A 119 -1.11 -2.98 -0.42
CA VAL A 119 -0.09 -3.34 -1.41
C VAL A 119 -0.69 -4.33 -2.41
N ALA A 120 -0.70 -3.97 -3.69
CA ALA A 120 -1.09 -4.85 -4.79
C ALA A 120 0.10 -5.69 -5.28
N TRP A 121 1.29 -5.09 -5.36
CA TRP A 121 2.49 -5.73 -5.92
C TRP A 121 3.75 -5.09 -5.34
N VAL A 122 4.86 -5.84 -5.34
CA VAL A 122 6.20 -5.35 -5.00
C VAL A 122 7.26 -5.91 -5.95
N GLY A 123 8.33 -5.15 -6.15
CA GLY A 123 9.46 -5.53 -6.97
C GLY A 123 10.81 -5.19 -6.34
N GLU A 124 11.83 -5.98 -6.68
CA GLU A 124 13.21 -5.79 -6.23
C GLU A 124 13.98 -4.79 -7.11
N LEU A 125 13.42 -4.43 -8.27
CA LEU A 125 14.00 -3.46 -9.19
C LEU A 125 13.35 -2.07 -9.03
N PRO A 126 14.13 -0.98 -9.12
CA PRO A 126 13.58 0.37 -9.11
C PRO A 126 12.75 0.65 -10.38
N LEU A 127 11.84 1.62 -10.27
CA LEU A 127 10.84 1.92 -11.30
C LEU A 127 11.41 2.44 -12.62
N ASP A 128 12.63 2.99 -12.61
CA ASP A 128 13.32 3.40 -13.83
C ASP A 128 13.91 2.22 -14.63
N ARG A 129 14.08 1.05 -13.99
CA ARG A 129 14.57 -0.18 -14.62
C ARG A 129 13.47 -1.16 -14.95
N TYR A 130 12.37 -1.14 -14.19
CA TYR A 130 11.25 -2.02 -14.39
C TYR A 130 9.93 -1.32 -14.08
N LEU A 131 9.07 -1.24 -15.10
CA LEU A 131 7.70 -0.78 -14.99
C LEU A 131 6.75 -1.98 -14.94
N PRO A 132 6.01 -2.20 -13.83
CA PRO A 132 5.12 -3.36 -13.67
C PRO A 132 3.82 -3.17 -14.48
N GLN A 133 3.90 -3.20 -15.81
CA GLN A 133 2.77 -2.94 -16.69
C GLN A 133 1.71 -4.04 -16.60
N ALA A 134 2.13 -5.30 -16.48
CA ALA A 134 1.20 -6.44 -16.39
C ALA A 134 0.41 -6.40 -15.09
N GLU A 135 1.09 -6.08 -13.99
CA GLU A 135 0.49 -6.01 -12.66
C GLU A 135 -0.37 -4.75 -12.53
N VAL A 136 0.03 -3.62 -13.11
CA VAL A 136 -0.87 -2.48 -13.25
C VAL A 136 -2.12 -2.85 -14.05
N ALA A 137 -1.99 -3.58 -15.17
CA ALA A 137 -3.13 -3.98 -16.00
C ALA A 137 -4.08 -4.98 -15.32
N GLU A 138 -3.56 -5.85 -14.45
CA GLU A 138 -4.37 -6.75 -13.62
C GLU A 138 -5.33 -5.97 -12.71
N TRP A 139 -4.82 -4.91 -12.07
CA TRP A 139 -5.56 -4.12 -11.09
C TRP A 139 -6.33 -2.93 -11.68
N VAL A 140 -5.83 -2.40 -12.78
CA VAL A 140 -6.38 -1.29 -13.53
C VAL A 140 -6.85 -1.84 -14.88
N PRO A 141 -8.02 -2.49 -14.94
CA PRO A 141 -8.59 -2.84 -16.22
C PRO A 141 -8.78 -1.54 -16.99
N SER A 142 -8.09 -1.44 -18.14
CA SER A 142 -8.25 -0.34 -19.08
C SER A 142 -9.74 -0.05 -19.25
N ALA A 143 -10.11 1.23 -19.30
CA ALA A 143 -11.48 1.69 -19.53
C ALA A 143 -12.12 1.09 -20.81
N ALA A 144 -11.37 0.37 -21.64
CA ALA A 144 -11.84 -0.42 -22.76
C ALA A 144 -12.72 -1.64 -22.39
N SER A 145 -12.81 -2.08 -21.14
CA SER A 145 -13.62 -3.26 -20.76
C SER A 145 -14.85 -2.95 -19.90
N ARG A 146 -15.49 -1.79 -20.08
CA ARG A 146 -16.80 -1.52 -19.48
C ARG A 146 -17.90 -1.67 -20.53
N PRO A 147 -18.62 -2.81 -20.63
CA PRO A 147 -19.90 -2.78 -21.31
C PRO A 147 -20.83 -1.85 -20.54
N LEU A 148 -21.29 -0.78 -21.21
CA LEU A 148 -22.36 0.08 -20.74
C LEU A 148 -23.66 -0.74 -20.62
N ARG A 149 -24.43 -0.42 -19.57
CA ARG A 149 -25.60 -1.14 -19.03
C ARG A 149 -26.67 -1.49 -20.08
N ALA A 150 -27.39 -2.58 -19.85
CA ALA A 150 -28.80 -2.67 -20.22
C ALA A 150 -29.65 -2.19 -19.03
N THR A 151 -30.30 -1.04 -19.19
CA THR A 151 -31.49 -0.66 -18.42
C THR A 151 -32.62 -1.63 -18.77
N ALA A 152 -33.17 -2.35 -17.79
CA ALA A 152 -34.48 -2.96 -17.94
C ALA A 152 -35.46 -2.18 -17.06
N SER A 153 -36.28 -1.39 -17.74
CA SER A 153 -37.53 -0.87 -17.24
C SER A 153 -38.52 -2.02 -17.11
N ALA A 154 -39.24 -2.09 -15.99
CA ALA A 154 -40.56 -2.70 -15.88
C ALA A 154 -41.30 -2.03 -14.71
#